data_AF-A0A842PIR8-F1
#
_entry.id   AF-A0A842PIR8-F1
#
_cell.length_a   1.000
_cell.length_b   1.000
_cell.length_c   1.000
_cell.angle_alpha   90.00
_cell.angle_beta   90.00
_cell.angle_gamma   90.00
#
_symmetry.space_group_name_H-M   'P 1'
#
loop_
_entity.id
_entity.type
_entity.pdbx_description
1 polymer ?
#
loop_
_entity_poly.entity_id
_entity_poly.type
_entity_poly.pdbx_seq_one_letter_code
_entity_poly.pdbx_strand_id
1 'polypeptide(L)'
;MGIETRLILISPDSTITPEQVKSKILSMISEEASMAAGPGMDIRVKETCFGALVEGEEEKVRKIVEEVRKMDKNGIFSKPRGFPIGDRRICRATRKGGPRPGFHQLELEYGLLPKVREALDKYSQSI
;
A
#
# COMPACT_ATOMS: atom_id res chain seq x y z
N MET A 1 -17.91 -10.71 -5.43
CA MET A 1 -16.48 -10.48 -5.16
C MET A 1 -16.23 -8.98 -5.34
N GLY A 2 -15.72 -8.32 -4.29
CA GLY A 2 -15.53 -6.86 -4.28
C GLY A 2 -14.15 -6.48 -4.83
N ILE A 3 -14.04 -5.24 -5.32
CA ILE A 3 -12.75 -4.63 -5.66
C ILE A 3 -12.33 -3.74 -4.50
N GLU A 4 -11.10 -3.91 -4.03
CA GLU A 4 -10.50 -3.09 -2.98
C GLU A 4 -9.27 -2.35 -3.51
N THR A 5 -9.06 -1.11 -3.05
CA THR A 5 -7.76 -0.43 -3.17
C THR A 5 -7.19 -0.23 -1.77
N ARG A 6 -5.93 -0.62 -1.55
CA ARG A 6 -5.20 -0.38 -0.30
C ARG A 6 -3.93 0.41 -0.55
N LEU A 7 -3.60 1.26 0.41
CA LEU A 7 -2.27 1.85 0.54
C LEU A 7 -1.48 1.02 1.54
N ILE A 8 -0.37 0.45 1.08
CA ILE A 8 0.68 -0.13 1.91
C ILE A 8 1.65 0.98 2.27
N LEU A 9 1.88 1.14 3.58
CA LEU A 9 2.73 2.14 4.19
C LEU A 9 3.93 1.45 4.83
N ILE A 10 5.12 1.97 4.56
CA ILE A 10 6.36 1.48 5.16
C ILE A 10 6.81 2.51 6.17
N SER A 11 7.04 2.10 7.42
CA SER A 11 7.53 2.99 8.46
C SER A 11 8.82 3.70 8.01
N PRO A 12 8.97 5.01 8.25
CA PRO A 12 10.15 5.78 7.82
C PRO A 12 11.50 5.24 8.34
N ASP A 13 11.48 4.48 9.44
CA ASP A 13 12.64 3.84 10.06
C ASP A 13 12.86 2.38 9.59
N SER A 14 12.05 1.88 8.65
CA SER A 14 12.25 0.57 8.04
C SER A 14 13.42 0.59 7.04
N THR A 15 14.11 -0.54 6.92
CA THR A 15 15.10 -0.77 5.87
C THR A 15 14.48 -1.19 4.52
N ILE A 16 13.18 -1.50 4.51
CA ILE A 16 12.44 -1.88 3.31
C ILE A 16 12.11 -0.65 2.47
N THR A 17 12.36 -0.71 1.17
CA THR A 17 12.03 0.39 0.24
C THR A 17 10.67 0.17 -0.45
N PRO A 18 10.02 1.25 -0.92
CA PRO A 18 8.83 1.14 -1.77
C PRO A 18 9.03 0.25 -3.01
N GLU A 19 10.22 0.31 -3.62
CA GLU A 19 10.61 -0.52 -4.76
C GLU A 19 10.65 -2.00 -4.37
N GLN A 20 11.25 -2.35 -3.22
CA GLN A 20 11.27 -3.74 -2.74
C GLN A 20 9.86 -4.27 -2.49
N VAL A 21 8.97 -3.45 -1.91
CA VAL A 21 7.56 -3.82 -1.73
C VAL A 21 6.88 -4.05 -3.08
N LYS A 22 7.05 -3.14 -4.05
CA LYS A 22 6.50 -3.29 -5.40
C LYS A 22 7.02 -4.57 -6.06
N SER A 23 8.32 -4.82 -6.02
CA SER A 23 8.95 -6.03 -6.59
C SER A 23 8.44 -7.30 -5.92
N LYS A 24 8.24 -7.30 -4.60
CA LYS A 24 7.60 -8.42 -3.89
C LYS A 24 6.19 -8.67 -4.41
N ILE A 25 5.37 -7.63 -4.55
CA ILE A 25 4.00 -7.75 -5.05
C ILE A 25 3.99 -8.27 -6.50
N LEU A 26 4.89 -7.74 -7.34
CA LEU A 26 5.04 -8.21 -8.71
C LEU A 26 5.46 -9.69 -8.78
N SER A 27 6.32 -10.16 -7.87
CA SER A 27 6.70 -11.58 -7.81
C SER A 27 5.56 -12.53 -7.36
N MET A 28 4.48 -11.98 -6.79
CA MET A 28 3.31 -12.75 -6.34
C MET A 28 2.20 -12.83 -7.38
N ILE A 29 2.31 -12.06 -8.47
CA ILE A 29 1.35 -12.04 -9.56
C ILE A 29 2.01 -12.62 -10.81
N SER A 30 1.24 -13.24 -11.71
CA SER A 30 1.80 -13.71 -12.98
C SER A 30 2.19 -12.53 -13.88
N GLU A 31 3.15 -12.75 -14.79
CA GLU A 31 3.65 -11.75 -15.74
C GLU A 31 2.52 -11.04 -16.49
N GLU A 32 1.43 -11.75 -16.81
CA GLU A 32 0.27 -11.18 -17.50
C GLU A 32 -0.36 -10.02 -16.70
N ALA A 33 -0.38 -10.09 -15.35
CA ALA A 33 -1.07 -9.12 -14.50
C ALA A 33 -0.29 -7.82 -14.26
N SER A 34 1.02 -7.84 -14.48
CA SER A 34 1.94 -6.72 -14.19
C SER A 34 1.76 -5.50 -15.10
N MET A 35 1.19 -5.68 -16.30
CA MET A 35 1.15 -4.69 -17.38
C MET A 35 -0.25 -4.26 -17.82
N ALA A 36 -1.31 -4.85 -17.28
CA ALA A 36 -2.66 -4.67 -17.81
C ALA A 36 -3.45 -3.52 -17.13
N ALA A 37 -3.74 -2.47 -17.91
CA ALA A 37 -4.84 -1.54 -17.66
C ALA A 37 -6.04 -1.92 -18.54
N GLY A 38 -6.68 -3.05 -18.25
CA GLY A 38 -7.82 -3.55 -19.04
C GLY A 38 -8.76 -4.44 -18.22
N PRO A 39 -10.01 -4.64 -18.69
CA PRO A 39 -10.99 -5.47 -17.99
C PRO A 39 -10.54 -6.93 -18.03
N GLY A 40 -10.37 -7.56 -16.87
CA GLY A 40 -10.06 -8.99 -16.76
C GLY A 40 -8.72 -9.36 -16.10
N MET A 41 -7.96 -8.40 -15.54
CA MET A 41 -6.70 -8.70 -14.84
C MET A 41 -6.65 -8.17 -13.40
N ASP A 42 -5.90 -8.92 -12.59
CA ASP A 42 -6.28 -9.36 -11.25
C ASP A 42 -5.86 -8.41 -10.11
N ILE A 43 -4.74 -7.72 -10.32
CA ILE A 43 -4.09 -6.84 -9.34
C ILE A 43 -3.33 -5.74 -10.08
N ARG A 44 -3.54 -4.48 -9.69
CA ARG A 44 -2.76 -3.30 -10.11
C ARG A 44 -1.90 -2.83 -8.96
N VAL A 45 -0.62 -2.56 -9.21
CA VAL A 45 0.31 -1.99 -8.24
C VAL A 45 0.87 -0.66 -8.71
N LYS A 46 0.97 0.31 -7.81
CA LYS A 46 1.62 1.60 -8.08
C LYS A 46 2.50 2.02 -6.91
N GLU A 47 3.76 2.27 -7.18
CA GLU A 47 4.70 2.80 -6.20
C GLU A 47 4.32 4.22 -5.74
N THR A 48 4.64 4.54 -4.50
CA THR A 48 4.45 5.85 -3.88
C THR A 48 5.65 6.19 -3.01
N CYS A 49 5.78 7.47 -2.61
CA CYS A 49 6.82 7.89 -1.67
C CYS A 49 6.71 7.26 -0.28
N PHE A 50 5.59 6.61 0.06
CA PHE A 50 5.36 6.01 1.37
C PHE A 50 5.34 4.47 1.36
N GLY A 51 5.43 3.84 0.18
CA GLY A 51 5.17 2.41 -0.01
C GLY A 51 4.48 2.15 -1.36
N ALA A 52 3.40 1.38 -1.39
CA ALA A 52 2.72 1.02 -2.64
C ALA A 52 1.19 1.05 -2.51
N LEU A 53 0.51 1.45 -3.59
CA LEU A 53 -0.91 1.21 -3.77
C LEU A 53 -1.10 -0.15 -4.45
N VAL A 54 -2.07 -0.92 -3.96
CA VAL A 54 -2.50 -2.18 -4.55
C VAL A 54 -4.01 -2.12 -4.74
N GLU A 55 -4.48 -2.53 -5.91
CA GLU A 55 -5.90 -2.58 -6.23
C GLU A 55 -6.26 -3.88 -6.94
N GLY A 56 -7.37 -4.50 -6.58
CA GLY A 56 -7.91 -5.65 -7.31
C GLY A 56 -8.96 -6.36 -6.49
N GLU A 57 -9.12 -7.66 -6.72
CA GLU A 57 -10.05 -8.50 -5.96
C GLU A 57 -9.68 -8.51 -4.47
N GLU A 58 -10.67 -8.30 -3.60
CA GLU A 58 -10.48 -8.09 -2.16
C GLU A 58 -9.67 -9.21 -1.48
N GLU A 59 -9.98 -10.48 -1.72
CA GLU A 59 -9.25 -11.59 -1.10
C GLU A 59 -7.80 -11.65 -1.56
N LYS A 60 -7.55 -11.42 -2.86
CA LYS A 60 -6.20 -11.37 -3.42
C LYS A 60 -5.40 -10.19 -2.87
N VAL A 61 -6.00 -9.00 -2.77
CA VAL A 61 -5.36 -7.82 -2.16
C VAL A 61 -4.99 -8.09 -0.71
N ARG A 62 -5.88 -8.71 0.08
CA ARG A 62 -5.61 -9.05 1.48
C ARG A 62 -4.45 -10.05 1.61
N LYS A 63 -4.43 -11.11 0.80
CA LYS A 63 -3.32 -12.08 0.76
C LYS A 63 -1.99 -11.40 0.42
N ILE A 64 -1.99 -10.49 -0.56
CA ILE A 64 -0.78 -9.71 -0.91
C ILE A 64 -0.32 -8.88 0.28
N VAL A 65 -1.21 -8.17 0.96
CA VAL A 65 -0.87 -7.35 2.13
C VAL A 65 -0.28 -8.20 3.24
N GLU A 66 -0.83 -9.39 3.51
CA GLU A 66 -0.33 -10.31 4.53
C GLU A 66 1.09 -10.79 4.21
N GLU A 67 1.38 -11.18 2.97
CA GLU A 67 2.72 -11.61 2.56
C GLU A 67 3.74 -10.47 2.56
N VAL A 68 3.36 -9.29 2.07
CA VAL A 68 4.23 -8.10 2.09
C VAL A 68 4.56 -7.71 3.52
N ARG A 69 3.60 -7.80 4.44
CA ARG A 69 3.82 -7.49 5.86
C ARG A 69 4.90 -8.38 6.50
N LYS A 70 5.14 -9.58 5.99
CA LYS A 70 6.22 -10.46 6.49
C LYS A 70 7.62 -9.91 6.22
N MET A 71 7.79 -8.99 5.27
CA MET A 71 9.08 -8.35 5.00
C MET A 71 9.56 -7.48 6.17
N ASP A 72 8.63 -6.83 6.87
CA ASP A 72 8.88 -6.09 8.12
C ASP A 72 7.58 -6.07 8.93
N LYS A 73 7.41 -7.07 9.82
CA LYS A 73 6.15 -7.41 10.50
C LYS A 73 5.48 -6.21 11.21
N ASN A 74 6.29 -5.39 11.86
CA ASN A 74 5.87 -4.24 12.64
C ASN A 74 6.22 -2.90 11.97
N GLY A 75 6.98 -2.91 10.88
CA GLY A 75 7.28 -1.72 10.07
C GLY A 75 6.41 -1.55 8.83
N ILE A 76 5.61 -2.54 8.42
CA ILE A 76 4.68 -2.44 7.28
C ILE A 76 3.22 -2.38 7.76
N PHE A 77 2.52 -1.35 7.30
CA PHE A 77 1.13 -1.06 7.62
C PHE A 77 0.28 -1.01 6.36
N SER A 78 -1.04 -1.10 6.51
CA SER A 78 -1.94 -0.87 5.38
C SER A 78 -3.25 -0.21 5.81
N LYS A 79 -3.83 0.57 4.90
CA LYS A 79 -5.17 1.15 5.07
C LYS A 79 -5.97 1.07 3.77
N PRO A 80 -7.30 0.86 3.85
CA PRO A 80 -8.16 0.92 2.68
C PRO A 80 -8.20 2.34 2.11
N ARG A 81 -8.48 2.43 0.81
CA ARG A 81 -8.59 3.67 0.06
C ARG A 81 -9.90 3.68 -0.71
N GLY A 82 -10.71 4.72 -0.54
CA GLY A 82 -12.03 4.85 -1.18
C GLY A 82 -12.02 5.18 -2.68
N PHE A 83 -10.85 5.18 -3.33
CA PHE A 83 -10.72 5.55 -4.74
C PHE A 83 -9.70 4.64 -5.45
N PRO A 84 -9.99 4.24 -6.70
CA PRO A 84 -9.07 3.49 -7.55
C PRO A 84 -7.72 4.18 -7.77
N ILE A 85 -6.72 3.40 -8.14
CA ILE A 85 -5.43 3.90 -8.62
C ILE A 85 -5.67 4.74 -9.89
N GLY A 86 -5.18 5.98 -9.88
CA GLY A 86 -5.30 6.89 -11.03
C GLY A 86 -6.67 7.58 -11.19
N ASP A 87 -7.60 7.43 -10.24
CA ASP A 87 -8.92 8.06 -10.34
C ASP A 87 -8.84 9.59 -10.57
N ARG A 88 -9.46 10.05 -11.67
CA ARG A 88 -9.40 11.45 -12.13
C ARG A 88 -9.99 12.44 -11.12
N ARG A 89 -10.91 12.00 -10.25
CA ARG A 89 -11.57 12.83 -9.22
C ARG A 89 -10.61 13.26 -8.12
N ILE A 90 -9.53 12.50 -7.90
CA ILE A 90 -8.57 12.76 -6.82
C ILE A 90 -7.12 12.89 -7.30
N CYS A 91 -6.84 12.53 -8.55
CA CYS A 91 -5.49 12.62 -9.11
C CYS A 91 -5.02 14.08 -9.13
N ARG A 92 -3.88 14.35 -8.49
CA ARG A 92 -3.30 15.70 -8.41
C ARG A 92 -2.92 16.25 -9.79
N ALA A 93 -2.54 15.37 -10.72
CA ALA A 93 -2.20 15.77 -12.09
C ALA A 93 -3.43 16.31 -12.84
N THR A 94 -4.59 15.65 -12.74
CA THR A 94 -5.83 16.13 -13.37
C THR A 94 -6.41 17.35 -12.66
N ARG A 95 -6.24 17.46 -11.35
CA ARG A 95 -6.71 18.59 -10.55
C ARG A 95 -5.76 19.79 -10.51
N LYS A 96 -4.60 19.71 -11.18
CA LYS A 96 -3.54 20.74 -11.16
C LYS A 96 -3.05 21.10 -9.75
N GLY A 97 -3.14 20.20 -8.78
CA GLY A 97 -2.79 20.46 -7.38
C GLY A 97 -3.91 20.14 -6.38
N GLY A 98 -3.80 20.72 -5.19
CA GLY A 98 -4.77 20.60 -4.10
C GLY A 98 -4.53 19.45 -3.11
N PRO A 99 -5.32 19.42 -2.01
CA PRO A 99 -5.25 18.36 -1.00
C PRO A 99 -5.64 17.00 -1.60
N ARG A 100 -5.02 15.92 -1.11
CA ARG A 100 -5.29 14.53 -1.52
C ARG A 100 -6.51 14.00 -0.76
N PRO A 101 -7.72 13.97 -1.35
CA PRO A 101 -8.91 13.50 -0.64
C PRO A 101 -8.74 12.02 -0.29
N GLY A 102 -9.13 11.65 0.93
CA GLY A 102 -8.92 10.31 1.50
C GLY A 102 -7.58 10.11 2.19
N PHE A 103 -6.65 11.07 2.11
CA PHE A 103 -5.32 11.00 2.72
C PHE A 103 -4.86 12.35 3.32
N HIS A 104 -5.80 13.13 3.87
CA HIS A 104 -5.53 14.49 4.37
C HIS A 104 -4.45 14.56 5.44
N GLN A 105 -4.31 13.53 6.28
CA GLN A 105 -3.32 13.46 7.35
C GLN A 105 -2.20 12.45 7.08
N LEU A 106 -2.04 11.99 5.83
CA LEU A 106 -1.14 10.88 5.53
C LEU A 106 0.32 11.16 5.94
N GLU A 107 0.80 12.39 5.73
CA GLU A 107 2.17 12.76 6.14
C GLU A 107 2.36 12.73 7.65
N LEU A 108 1.36 13.20 8.42
CA LEU A 108 1.39 13.14 9.88
C LEU A 108 1.29 11.71 10.39
N GLU A 109 0.35 10.92 9.85
CA GLU A 109 0.19 9.50 10.15
C GLU A 109 1.50 8.74 9.88
N TYR A 110 2.13 9.01 8.73
CA TYR A 110 3.39 8.41 8.32
C TYR A 110 4.53 8.71 9.30
N GLY A 111 4.64 9.96 9.75
CA GLY A 111 5.65 10.37 10.74
C GLY A 111 5.45 9.74 12.13
N LEU A 112 4.26 9.22 12.44
CA LEU A 112 3.98 8.55 13.70
C LEU A 112 4.26 7.04 13.67
N LEU A 113 4.41 6.44 12.49
CA LEU A 113 4.62 4.99 12.33
C LEU A 113 5.82 4.43 13.12
N PRO A 114 6.97 5.13 13.28
CA PRO A 114 8.07 4.60 14.09
C PRO A 114 7.69 4.37 15.55
N LYS A 115 6.87 5.25 16.13
CA LYS A 115 6.36 5.08 17.51
C LYS A 115 5.38 3.91 17.61
N VAL A 116 4.54 3.73 16.60
CA VAL A 116 3.61 2.60 16.53
C VAL A 116 4.38 1.29 16.43
N ARG A 117 5.41 1.24 15.57
CA ARG A 117 6.32 0.10 15.44
C ARG A 117 6.98 -0.23 16.78
N GLU A 118 7.58 0.76 17.44
CA GLU A 118 8.23 0.58 18.74
C GLU A 118 7.28 -0.03 19.78
N ALA A 119 6.04 0.44 19.84
CA ALA A 119 5.02 -0.10 20.74
C ALA A 119 4.65 -1.55 20.40
N LEU A 120 4.52 -1.89 19.10
CA LEU A 120 4.23 -3.25 18.64
C LEU A 120 5.40 -4.22 18.90
N ASP A 121 6.64 -3.75 18.75
CA ASP A 121 7.85 -4.52 19.06
C ASP A 121 7.91 -4.87 20.55
N LYS A 122 7.70 -3.88 21.43
CA LYS A 122 7.63 -4.09 22.89
C LYS A 122 6.51 -5.06 23.29
N TYR A 123 5.34 -4.91 22.67
CA TYR A 123 4.21 -5.81 22.92
C TYR A 123 4.53 -7.25 22.50
N SER A 124 5.17 -7.43 21.33
CA SER A 124 5.54 -8.76 20.82
C SER A 124 6.59 -9.48 21.67
N GLN A 125 7.39 -8.75 22.45
CA GLN A 125 8.37 -9.30 23.41
C GLN A 125 7.76 -9.65 24.78
N SER A 126 6.53 -9.21 25.04
CA SER A 126 5.84 -9.38 26.32
C SER A 126 4.91 -10.61 26.35
N ILE A 127 4.91 -11.40 25.27
CA ILE A 127 4.11 -12.62 25.07
C ILE A 127 5.08 -13.77 24.77
#